data_AF-A0A934WUA1-F1
#
_entry.id   AF-A0A934WUA1-F1
#
_cell.length_a   1.000
_cell.length_b   1.000
_cell.length_c   1.000
_cell.angle_alpha   90.00
_cell.angle_beta   90.00
_cell.angle_gamma   90.00
#
_symmetry.space_group_name_H-M   'P 1'
#
loop_
_entity.id
_entity.type
_entity.pdbx_description
1 polymer ?
#
loop_
_entity_poly.entity_id
_entity_poly.type
_entity_poly.pdbx_seq_one_letter_code
_entity_poly.pdbx_strand_id
1 'polypeptide(L)'
;MTTAECYQILFQFIGTIISFIALIASIIAVVLTYKNLSEMRKQLNEQQKQYFEQNRGNLVFYIKKSSVGITHDLIIKNFGNSPAKLLSLSINPDLDWTKAGQSDIEEFNITKLNNIFLAPNQHIGTIFDFSDFEEKELEVQICYTTCDKEYIEKYRIDINYLDKVLTLEPKIEDELSALKNINKSIVSLSEQFI
;
A
#
# COMPACT_ATOMS: atom_id res chain seq x y z
N MET A 1 6.10 -84.27 10.28
CA MET A 1 6.79 -82.98 10.14
C MET A 1 8.14 -83.09 10.82
N THR A 2 9.22 -82.77 10.10
CA THR A 2 10.55 -82.67 10.70
C THR A 2 10.64 -81.40 11.56
N THR A 3 11.52 -81.39 12.57
CA THR A 3 11.72 -80.20 13.44
C THR A 3 12.09 -78.97 12.63
N ALA A 4 12.86 -79.14 11.54
CA ALA A 4 13.23 -78.10 10.59
C ALA A 4 12.02 -77.45 9.87
N GLU A 5 11.03 -78.24 9.44
CA GLU A 5 9.80 -77.73 8.81
C GLU A 5 8.97 -76.87 9.77
N CYS A 6 8.95 -77.22 11.06
CA CYS A 6 8.23 -76.48 12.09
C CYS A 6 8.88 -75.09 12.34
N TYR A 7 10.22 -75.03 12.40
CA TYR A 7 10.94 -73.75 12.51
C TYR A 7 10.72 -72.88 11.27
N GLN A 8 10.73 -73.47 10.07
CA GLN A 8 10.52 -72.74 8.83
C GLN A 8 9.13 -72.09 8.76
N ILE A 9 8.08 -72.81 9.19
CA ILE A 9 6.71 -72.26 9.27
C ILE A 9 6.64 -71.14 10.31
N LEU A 10 7.26 -71.30 11.48
CA LEU A 10 7.29 -70.27 12.52
C LEU A 10 7.95 -68.97 12.02
N PHE A 11 9.09 -69.06 11.33
CA PHE A 11 9.76 -67.89 10.75
C PHE A 11 8.91 -67.23 9.66
N GLN A 12 8.21 -67.99 8.83
CA GLN A 12 7.29 -67.45 7.83
C GLN A 12 6.11 -66.70 8.47
N PHE A 13 5.54 -67.22 9.57
CA PHE A 13 4.49 -66.54 10.32
C PHE A 13 4.97 -65.20 10.90
N ILE A 14 6.14 -65.18 11.55
CA ILE A 14 6.72 -63.95 12.11
C ILE A 14 7.01 -62.93 11.01
N GLY A 15 7.62 -63.36 9.89
CA GLY A 15 7.91 -62.48 8.75
C GLY A 15 6.64 -61.86 8.13
N THR A 16 5.54 -62.62 8.11
CA THR A 16 4.24 -62.13 7.62
C THR A 16 3.66 -61.06 8.54
N ILE A 17 3.73 -61.26 9.85
CA ILE A 17 3.26 -60.28 10.85
C ILE A 17 4.06 -58.98 10.74
N ILE A 18 5.39 -59.06 10.64
CA ILE A 18 6.26 -57.88 10.52
C ILE A 18 5.96 -57.13 9.21
N SER A 19 5.80 -57.85 8.10
CA SER A 19 5.48 -57.24 6.80
C SER A 19 4.11 -56.56 6.80
N PHE A 20 3.14 -57.14 7.51
CA PHE A 20 1.81 -56.55 7.68
C PHE A 20 1.87 -55.25 8.50
N ILE A 21 2.64 -55.22 9.60
CA ILE A 21 2.87 -54.00 10.40
C ILE A 21 3.58 -52.93 9.57
N ALA A 22 4.60 -53.30 8.79
CA ALA A 22 5.32 -52.38 7.91
C ALA A 22 4.39 -51.77 6.84
N LEU A 23 3.47 -52.57 6.28
CA LEU A 23 2.48 -52.10 5.33
C LEU A 23 1.51 -51.08 5.97
N ILE A 24 1.02 -51.33 7.18
CA ILE A 24 0.17 -50.38 7.91
C ILE A 24 0.93 -49.09 8.19
N ALA A 25 2.17 -49.18 8.68
CA ALA A 25 3.02 -48.02 8.94
C ALA A 25 3.27 -47.19 7.66
N SER A 26 3.49 -47.86 6.53
CA SER A 26 3.65 -47.19 5.22
C SER A 26 2.37 -46.47 4.80
N ILE A 27 1.18 -47.07 4.99
CA ILE A 27 -0.10 -46.40 4.67
C ILE A 27 -0.28 -45.16 5.54
N ILE A 28 -0.01 -45.26 6.85
CA ILE A 28 -0.10 -44.11 7.76
C ILE A 28 0.88 -43.01 7.35
N ALA A 29 2.12 -43.37 7.01
CA ALA A 29 3.12 -42.41 6.54
C ALA A 29 2.68 -41.68 5.26
N VAL A 30 2.09 -42.39 4.30
CA VAL A 30 1.54 -41.80 3.07
C VAL A 30 0.40 -40.83 3.39
N VAL A 31 -0.52 -41.21 4.29
CA VAL A 31 -1.64 -40.33 4.69
C VAL A 31 -1.15 -39.06 5.39
N LEU A 32 -0.20 -39.19 6.32
CA LEU A 32 0.40 -38.02 7.00
C LEU A 32 1.16 -37.12 6.02
N THR A 33 1.92 -37.72 5.10
CA THR A 33 2.66 -36.97 4.06
C THR A 33 1.70 -36.21 3.16
N TYR A 34 0.60 -36.84 2.74
CA TYR A 34 -0.43 -36.19 1.94
C TYR A 34 -1.06 -34.99 2.67
N LYS A 35 -1.37 -35.16 3.96
CA LYS A 35 -1.90 -34.07 4.80
C LYS A 35 -0.91 -32.92 4.91
N ASN A 36 0.37 -33.20 5.19
CA ASN A 36 1.43 -32.18 5.27
C ASN A 36 1.59 -31.41 3.95
N LEU A 37 1.59 -32.12 2.82
CA LEU A 37 1.68 -31.47 1.49
C LEU A 37 0.49 -30.54 1.23
N SER A 38 -0.70 -30.91 1.69
CA SER A 38 -1.89 -30.07 1.55
C SER A 38 -1.81 -28.79 2.38
N GLU A 39 -1.25 -28.87 3.59
CA GLU A 39 -1.04 -27.72 4.46
C GLU A 39 0.07 -26.80 3.91
N MET A 40 1.18 -27.37 3.44
CA MET A 40 2.25 -26.62 2.77
C MET A 40 1.75 -25.87 1.54
N ARG A 41 0.87 -26.47 0.73
CA ARG A 41 0.26 -25.77 -0.42
C ARG A 41 -0.56 -24.56 0.00
N LYS A 42 -1.33 -24.67 1.09
CA LYS A 42 -2.10 -23.53 1.64
C LYS A 42 -1.15 -22.42 2.10
N GLN A 43 -0.10 -22.77 2.85
CA GLN A 43 0.91 -21.82 3.29
C GLN A 43 1.62 -21.12 2.14
N LEU A 44 1.98 -21.85 1.07
CA LEU A 44 2.59 -21.25 -0.12
C LEU A 44 1.66 -20.23 -0.80
N ASN A 45 0.37 -20.54 -0.91
CA ASN A 45 -0.60 -19.61 -1.49
C ASN A 45 -0.78 -18.35 -0.62
N GLU A 46 -0.80 -18.51 0.70
CA GLU A 46 -0.85 -17.38 1.63
C GLU A 46 0.42 -16.52 1.55
N GLN A 47 1.60 -17.15 1.48
CA GLN A 47 2.87 -16.44 1.29
C GLN A 47 2.90 -15.67 -0.04
N GLN A 48 2.45 -16.28 -1.13
CA GLN A 48 2.34 -15.59 -2.42
C GLN A 48 1.41 -14.38 -2.34
N LYS A 49 0.27 -14.52 -1.66
CA LYS A 49 -0.65 -13.40 -1.45
C LYS A 49 -0.02 -12.29 -0.61
N GLN A 50 0.64 -12.64 0.49
CA GLN A 50 1.34 -11.66 1.34
C GLN A 50 2.46 -10.95 0.60
N TYR A 51 3.27 -11.69 -0.16
CA TYR A 51 4.33 -11.13 -0.99
C TYR A 51 3.76 -10.16 -2.03
N PHE A 52 2.64 -10.51 -2.66
CA PHE A 52 1.97 -9.62 -3.60
C PHE A 52 1.46 -8.35 -2.90
N GLU A 53 0.79 -8.46 -1.76
CA GLU A 53 0.27 -7.32 -1.00
C GLU A 53 1.38 -6.39 -0.48
N GLN A 54 2.56 -6.92 -0.15
CA GLN A 54 3.71 -6.13 0.28
C GLN A 54 4.41 -5.40 -0.88
N ASN A 55 4.36 -5.97 -2.08
CA ASN A 55 5.06 -5.42 -3.23
C ASN A 55 4.16 -4.61 -4.17
N ARG A 56 2.84 -4.70 -4.05
CA ARG A 56 1.91 -3.98 -4.94
C ARG A 56 2.11 -2.46 -4.83
N GLY A 57 1.78 -1.76 -5.92
CA GLY A 57 1.68 -0.32 -5.91
C GLY A 57 0.57 0.11 -4.96
N ASN A 58 0.80 1.20 -4.24
CA ASN A 58 -0.15 1.74 -3.26
C ASN A 58 -0.25 3.25 -3.45
N LEU A 59 -1.33 3.70 -4.10
CA LEU A 59 -1.57 5.11 -4.32
C LEU A 59 -2.34 5.70 -3.15
N VAL A 60 -1.74 6.69 -2.50
CA VAL A 60 -2.37 7.42 -1.39
C VAL A 60 -2.38 8.90 -1.73
N PHE A 61 -3.56 9.50 -1.65
CA PHE A 61 -3.78 10.93 -1.64
C PHE A 61 -3.75 11.46 -0.20
N TYR A 62 -2.96 12.49 0.05
CA TYR A 62 -2.89 13.16 1.34
C TYR A 62 -2.71 14.66 1.16
N ILE A 63 -3.03 15.39 2.23
CA ILE A 63 -2.94 16.85 2.27
C ILE A 63 -1.80 17.22 3.21
N LYS A 64 -0.90 18.07 2.74
CA LYS A 64 0.20 18.62 3.52
C LYS A 64 0.06 20.13 3.57
N LYS A 65 0.28 20.75 4.72
CA LYS A 65 0.37 22.21 4.80
C LYS A 65 1.65 22.67 4.11
N SER A 66 1.56 23.67 3.23
CA SER A 66 2.74 24.26 2.59
C SER A 66 3.69 24.81 3.66
N SER A 67 4.99 24.69 3.41
CA SER A 67 6.04 25.25 4.27
C SER A 67 6.12 26.78 4.18
N VAL A 68 5.51 27.35 3.13
CA VAL A 68 5.48 28.77 2.79
C VAL A 68 4.02 29.19 2.53
N GLY A 69 3.46 30.00 3.41
CA GLY A 69 2.13 30.58 3.24
C GLY A 69 0.97 29.76 3.85
N ILE A 70 -0.26 30.12 3.46
CA ILE A 70 -1.51 29.56 3.98
C ILE A 70 -2.07 28.41 3.11
N THR A 71 -1.40 28.08 2.01
CA THR A 71 -1.86 27.07 1.06
C THR A 71 -1.52 25.66 1.51
N HIS A 72 -2.21 24.67 0.92
CA HIS A 72 -2.03 23.26 1.20
C HIS A 72 -1.67 22.50 -0.07
N ASP A 73 -0.66 21.65 0.03
CA ASP A 73 -0.25 20.73 -1.03
C ASP A 73 -1.14 19.49 -0.99
N LEU A 74 -1.87 19.25 -2.08
CA LEU A 74 -2.63 18.05 -2.36
C LEU A 74 -1.75 17.08 -3.14
N ILE A 75 -1.36 15.96 -2.55
CA ILE A 75 -0.36 15.05 -3.13
C ILE A 75 -0.94 13.65 -3.28
N ILE A 76 -0.84 13.09 -4.49
CA ILE A 76 -1.02 11.66 -4.76
C ILE A 76 0.38 11.04 -4.88
N LYS A 77 0.71 10.07 -4.03
CA LYS A 77 2.01 9.40 -4.06
C LYS A 77 1.85 7.89 -4.12
N ASN A 78 2.73 7.23 -4.89
CA ASN A 78 2.88 5.78 -4.85
C ASN A 78 3.84 5.39 -3.73
N PHE A 79 3.32 4.88 -2.62
CA PHE A 79 4.09 4.33 -1.50
C PHE A 79 4.43 2.85 -1.67
N GLY A 80 3.91 2.20 -2.72
CA GLY A 80 4.17 0.81 -3.01
C GLY A 80 5.51 0.59 -3.71
N ASN A 81 5.96 -0.67 -3.72
CA ASN A 81 7.21 -1.07 -4.37
C ASN A 81 7.05 -1.40 -5.86
N SER A 82 5.81 -1.39 -6.36
CA SER A 82 5.48 -1.60 -7.77
C SER A 82 4.81 -0.37 -8.37
N PRO A 83 4.89 -0.17 -9.69
CA PRO A 83 4.17 0.90 -10.36
C PRO A 83 2.66 0.72 -10.23
N ALA A 84 1.95 1.84 -10.14
CA ALA A 84 0.50 1.89 -10.13
C ALA A 84 0.00 2.90 -11.16
N LYS A 85 -1.13 2.57 -11.78
CA LYS A 85 -1.80 3.42 -12.75
C LYS A 85 -3.08 3.98 -12.14
N LEU A 86 -3.13 5.28 -11.91
CA LEU A 86 -4.33 5.97 -11.45
C LEU A 86 -5.38 5.93 -12.57
N LEU A 87 -6.55 5.37 -12.28
CA LEU A 87 -7.69 5.36 -13.20
C LEU A 87 -8.58 6.58 -12.97
N SER A 88 -8.94 6.84 -11.72
CA SER A 88 -9.78 7.96 -11.32
C SER A 88 -9.59 8.35 -9.87
N LEU A 89 -9.74 9.64 -9.58
CA LEU A 89 -9.81 10.20 -8.23
C LEU A 89 -11.16 10.92 -8.07
N SER A 90 -11.88 10.63 -6.99
CA SER A 90 -13.10 11.35 -6.62
C SER A 90 -12.95 11.87 -5.20
N ILE A 91 -13.28 13.14 -5.00
CA ILE A 91 -13.25 13.80 -3.69
C ILE A 91 -14.65 14.36 -3.43
N ASN A 92 -15.17 14.13 -2.24
CA ASN A 92 -16.47 14.64 -1.79
C ASN A 92 -16.30 15.28 -0.41
N PRO A 93 -16.75 16.52 -0.18
CA PRO A 93 -17.26 17.52 -1.14
C PRO A 93 -16.29 17.85 -2.28
N ASP A 94 -16.83 18.27 -3.42
CA ASP A 94 -16.01 18.66 -4.56
C ASP A 94 -15.17 19.90 -4.21
N LEU A 95 -13.94 19.94 -4.71
CA LEU A 95 -13.04 21.06 -4.48
C LEU A 95 -13.43 22.17 -5.45
N ASP A 96 -13.91 23.30 -4.93
CA ASP A 96 -14.26 24.45 -5.75
C ASP A 96 -12.99 25.19 -6.20
N TRP A 97 -12.49 24.81 -7.37
CA TRP A 97 -11.31 25.42 -8.00
C TRP A 97 -11.53 26.86 -8.45
N THR A 98 -12.77 27.35 -8.54
CA THR A 98 -13.03 28.74 -8.93
C THR A 98 -12.54 29.74 -7.88
N LYS A 99 -12.43 29.29 -6.62
CA LYS A 99 -11.85 30.06 -5.51
C LYS A 99 -10.33 30.15 -5.54
N ALA A 100 -9.64 29.31 -6.31
CA ALA A 100 -8.18 29.30 -6.40
C ALA A 100 -7.60 30.45 -7.27
N GLY A 101 -8.45 31.35 -7.78
CA GLY A 101 -8.04 32.67 -8.27
C GLY A 101 -7.34 32.71 -9.62
N GLN A 102 -7.30 31.61 -10.39
CA GLN A 102 -6.76 31.55 -11.74
C GLN A 102 -7.78 31.05 -12.76
N SER A 103 -7.71 31.56 -13.99
CA SER A 103 -8.65 31.30 -15.08
C SER A 103 -8.36 30.02 -15.89
N ASP A 104 -7.19 29.40 -15.72
CA ASP A 104 -6.73 28.24 -16.52
C ASP A 104 -6.69 26.91 -15.72
N ILE A 105 -7.45 26.82 -14.61
CA ILE A 105 -7.39 25.69 -13.65
C ILE A 105 -8.06 24.41 -14.17
N GLU A 106 -8.78 24.45 -15.29
CA GLU A 106 -9.53 23.29 -15.78
C GLU A 106 -8.63 22.10 -16.20
N GLU A 107 -7.37 22.34 -16.58
CA GLU A 107 -6.40 21.31 -16.96
C GLU A 107 -5.61 20.72 -15.77
N PHE A 108 -5.48 21.44 -14.65
CA PHE A 108 -4.70 21.02 -13.46
C PHE A 108 -5.57 20.65 -12.26
N ASN A 109 -6.82 20.29 -12.51
CA ASN A 109 -7.68 19.78 -11.47
C ASN A 109 -7.28 18.34 -11.12
N ILE A 110 -6.83 18.13 -9.88
CA ILE A 110 -6.41 16.81 -9.39
C ILE A 110 -7.53 15.77 -9.47
N THR A 111 -8.81 16.18 -9.42
CA THR A 111 -9.98 15.30 -9.57
C THR A 111 -10.24 14.89 -11.02
N LYS A 112 -9.68 15.62 -12.01
CA LYS A 112 -9.75 15.26 -13.43
C LYS A 112 -8.57 14.41 -13.91
N LEU A 113 -7.56 14.19 -13.06
CA LEU A 113 -6.42 13.35 -13.40
C LEU A 113 -6.88 11.89 -13.56
N ASN A 114 -6.84 11.42 -14.81
CA ASN A 114 -7.15 10.05 -15.17
C ASN A 114 -5.99 9.42 -15.94
N ASN A 115 -5.90 8.10 -15.87
CA ASN A 115 -4.99 7.29 -16.68
C ASN A 115 -3.48 7.60 -16.49
N ILE A 116 -3.06 8.00 -15.30
CA ILE A 116 -1.67 8.41 -15.01
C ILE A 116 -0.86 7.24 -14.45
N PHE A 117 0.35 7.03 -14.98
CA PHE A 117 1.29 6.04 -14.47
C PHE A 117 2.23 6.65 -13.42
N LEU A 118 2.29 6.04 -12.24
CA LEU A 118 3.16 6.45 -11.13
C LEU A 118 4.11 5.30 -10.77
N ALA A 119 5.41 5.50 -11.01
CA ALA A 119 6.44 4.56 -10.56
C ALA A 119 6.56 4.59 -9.01
N PRO A 120 7.23 3.60 -8.39
CA PRO A 120 7.47 3.59 -6.96
C PRO A 120 8.09 4.91 -6.47
N ASN A 121 7.58 5.45 -5.36
CA ASN A 121 7.96 6.73 -4.76
C ASN A 121 7.68 8.00 -5.58
N GLN A 122 7.15 7.89 -6.81
CA GLN A 122 6.72 9.07 -7.56
C GLN A 122 5.43 9.66 -6.99
N HIS A 123 5.31 10.98 -7.13
CA HIS A 123 4.15 11.72 -6.67
C HIS A 123 3.74 12.79 -7.68
N ILE A 124 2.46 13.15 -7.63
CA ILE A 124 1.88 14.29 -8.33
C ILE A 124 1.21 15.16 -7.28
N GLY A 125 1.58 16.43 -7.26
CA GLY A 125 1.06 17.42 -6.33
C GLY A 125 0.35 18.55 -7.06
N THR A 126 -0.66 19.11 -6.43
CA THR A 126 -1.19 20.44 -6.74
C THR A 126 -1.37 21.23 -5.44
N ILE A 127 -1.66 22.51 -5.55
CA ILE A 127 -1.82 23.40 -4.39
C ILE A 127 -3.27 23.86 -4.34
N PHE A 128 -3.88 23.81 -3.15
CA PHE A 128 -5.23 24.30 -2.90
C PHE A 128 -5.29 25.08 -1.58
N ASP A 129 -6.10 26.14 -1.54
CA ASP A 129 -6.31 26.95 -0.33
C ASP A 129 -7.59 26.51 0.38
N PHE A 130 -7.46 26.01 1.61
CA PHE A 130 -8.57 25.58 2.45
C PHE A 130 -9.09 26.67 3.40
N SER A 131 -8.53 27.89 3.36
CA SER A 131 -8.88 28.97 4.30
C SER A 131 -10.38 29.31 4.31
N ASP A 132 -11.03 29.25 3.14
CA ASP A 132 -12.46 29.53 2.95
C ASP A 132 -13.31 28.27 2.72
N PHE A 133 -12.80 27.11 3.16
CA PHE A 133 -13.48 25.82 3.01
C PHE A 133 -14.31 25.50 4.26
N GLU A 134 -15.63 25.50 4.13
CA GLU A 134 -16.55 25.31 5.27
C GLU A 134 -16.54 23.88 5.81
N GLU A 135 -16.24 22.91 4.95
CA GLU A 135 -16.27 21.50 5.31
C GLU A 135 -14.96 21.04 5.97
N LYS A 136 -15.10 20.13 6.92
CA LYS A 136 -14.00 19.70 7.79
C LYS A 136 -13.50 18.30 7.48
N GLU A 137 -14.25 17.54 6.70
CA GLU A 137 -13.93 16.18 6.31
C GLU A 137 -14.03 16.05 4.79
N LEU A 138 -13.05 15.36 4.19
CA LEU A 138 -13.07 15.01 2.77
C LEU A 138 -13.11 13.49 2.64
N GLU A 139 -14.11 12.97 1.94
CA GLU A 139 -14.16 11.59 1.50
C GLU A 139 -13.42 11.45 0.17
N VAL A 140 -12.34 10.68 0.18
CA VAL A 140 -11.48 10.45 -0.98
C VAL A 140 -11.66 9.02 -1.45
N GLN A 141 -11.94 8.87 -2.74
CA GLN A 141 -11.98 7.59 -3.43
C GLN A 141 -10.94 7.55 -4.55
N ILE A 142 -9.98 6.64 -4.44
CA ILE A 142 -8.94 6.39 -5.44
C ILE A 142 -9.19 5.05 -6.11
N CYS A 143 -9.26 5.04 -7.44
CA CYS A 143 -9.28 3.82 -8.23
C CYS A 143 -7.96 3.71 -8.99
N TYR A 144 -7.24 2.60 -8.83
CA TYR A 144 -5.95 2.40 -9.49
C TYR A 144 -5.73 0.95 -9.89
N THR A 145 -4.87 0.74 -10.88
CA THR A 145 -4.45 -0.58 -11.35
C THR A 145 -3.00 -0.82 -10.96
N THR A 146 -2.70 -1.96 -10.35
CA THR A 146 -1.33 -2.42 -10.08
C THR A 146 -1.24 -3.89 -10.46
N CYS A 147 -0.17 -4.27 -11.16
CA CYS A 147 0.07 -5.66 -11.59
C CYS A 147 -1.18 -6.31 -12.21
N ASP A 148 -1.82 -5.61 -13.15
CA ASP A 148 -3.03 -6.03 -13.88
C ASP A 148 -4.29 -6.30 -13.02
N LYS A 149 -4.32 -5.80 -11.78
CA LYS A 149 -5.49 -5.85 -10.89
C LYS A 149 -5.94 -4.45 -10.50
N GLU A 150 -7.25 -4.25 -10.46
CA GLU A 150 -7.87 -3.00 -10.05
C GLU A 150 -8.15 -2.98 -8.54
N TYR A 151 -7.89 -1.83 -7.93
CA TYR A 151 -8.09 -1.56 -6.51
C TYR A 151 -8.87 -0.26 -6.35
N ILE A 152 -9.77 -0.26 -5.36
CA ILE A 152 -10.54 0.91 -4.98
C ILE A 152 -10.32 1.14 -3.49
N GLU A 153 -9.78 2.31 -3.16
CA GLU A 153 -9.56 2.74 -1.78
C GLU A 153 -10.48 3.90 -1.46
N LYS A 154 -11.13 3.82 -0.30
CA LYS A 154 -12.03 4.84 0.22
C LYS A 154 -11.63 5.16 1.64
N TYR A 155 -11.36 6.42 1.91
CA TYR A 155 -11.01 6.89 3.24
C TYR A 155 -11.39 8.35 3.42
N ARG A 156 -11.40 8.79 4.68
CA ARG A 156 -11.77 10.16 5.06
C ARG A 156 -10.55 10.88 5.59
N ILE A 157 -10.38 12.13 5.17
CA ILE A 157 -9.33 13.03 5.64
C ILE A 157 -9.99 14.13 6.47
N ASP A 158 -9.58 14.28 7.73
CA ASP A 158 -9.97 15.40 8.59
C ASP A 158 -9.02 16.58 8.34
N ILE A 159 -9.56 17.67 7.78
CA ILE A 159 -8.81 18.89 7.47
C ILE A 159 -8.41 19.61 8.77
N ASN A 160 -9.18 19.50 9.86
CA ASN A 160 -8.89 20.22 11.12
C ASN A 160 -7.54 19.84 11.73
N TYR A 161 -6.97 18.68 11.36
CA TYR A 161 -5.63 18.31 11.79
C TYR A 161 -4.57 19.33 11.30
N LEU A 162 -4.75 19.91 10.12
CA LEU A 162 -3.81 20.86 9.53
C LEU A 162 -3.73 22.16 10.34
N ASP A 163 -4.85 22.62 10.91
CA ASP A 163 -4.91 23.78 11.80
C ASP A 163 -4.26 23.55 13.16
N LYS A 164 -4.16 22.28 13.59
CA LYS A 164 -3.48 21.90 14.83
C LYS A 164 -1.95 21.89 14.69
N VAL A 165 -1.43 22.03 13.47
CA VAL A 165 0.02 22.11 13.21
C VAL A 165 0.45 23.58 13.25
N LEU A 166 1.04 23.98 14.38
CA LEU A 166 1.67 25.29 14.57
C LEU A 166 2.88 25.44 13.65
N THR A 167 2.81 26.40 12.73
CA THR A 167 3.94 26.79 11.88
C THR A 167 4.38 28.18 12.28
N LEU A 168 5.62 28.31 12.77
CA LEU A 168 6.21 29.61 13.04
C LEU A 168 6.79 30.16 11.74
N GLU A 169 6.16 31.19 11.20
CA GLU A 169 6.73 31.97 10.09
C GLU A 169 7.46 33.18 10.66
N PRO A 170 8.74 33.39 10.31
CA PRO A 170 9.44 34.60 10.69
C PRO A 170 8.81 35.79 9.96
N LYS A 171 8.39 36.82 10.70
CA LYS A 171 8.06 38.12 10.10
C LYS A 171 9.31 38.67 9.43
N ILE A 172 9.17 39.12 8.18
CA ILE A 172 10.27 39.73 7.44
C ILE A 172 10.39 41.18 7.91
N GLU A 173 11.17 41.40 8.96
CA GLU A 173 11.43 42.73 9.51
C GLU A 173 12.84 43.25 9.17
N ASP A 174 13.80 42.35 8.91
CA ASP A 174 15.19 42.67 8.59
C ASP A 174 15.77 41.78 7.47
N GLU A 175 16.93 42.18 6.91
CA GLU A 175 17.63 41.42 5.86
C GLU A 175 17.99 40.00 6.31
N LEU A 176 18.31 39.81 7.59
CA LEU A 176 18.63 38.49 8.16
C LEU A 176 17.41 37.57 8.16
N SER A 177 16.22 38.07 8.49
CA SER A 177 14.97 37.31 8.42
C SER A 177 14.56 37.03 6.99
N ALA A 178 14.80 37.96 6.06
CA ALA A 178 14.63 37.72 4.63
C ALA A 178 15.53 36.57 4.14
N LEU A 179 16.83 36.58 4.49
CA LEU A 179 17.78 35.51 4.19
C LEU A 179 17.35 34.16 4.77
N LYS A 180 16.84 34.13 6.01
CA LYS A 180 16.30 32.91 6.63
C LYS A 180 15.07 32.38 5.88
N ASN A 181 14.19 33.27 5.42
CA ASN A 181 13.01 32.89 4.65
C ASN A 181 13.39 32.33 3.27
N ILE A 182 14.36 32.96 2.58
CA ILE A 182 14.94 32.46 1.33
C ILE A 182 15.54 31.06 1.53
N ASN A 183 16.36 30.86 2.56
CA ASN A 183 16.94 29.55 2.84
C ASN A 183 15.86 28.50 3.12
N LYS A 184 14.82 28.83 3.89
CA LYS A 184 13.68 27.93 4.14
C LYS A 184 12.96 27.56 2.84
N SER A 185 12.75 28.53 1.95
CA SER A 185 12.11 28.33 0.65
C SER A 185 12.96 27.42 -0.25
N ILE A 186 14.28 27.61 -0.27
CA ILE A 186 15.23 26.78 -1.01
C ILE A 186 15.23 25.33 -0.48
N VAL A 187 15.26 25.15 0.84
CA VAL A 187 15.18 23.81 1.46
C VAL A 187 13.85 23.14 1.12
N SER A 188 12.73 23.87 1.21
CA SER A 188 11.43 23.31 0.85
C SER A 188 11.34 22.92 -0.63
N LEU A 189 11.92 23.72 -1.53
CA LEU A 189 12.00 23.37 -2.95
C LEU A 189 12.85 22.12 -3.13
N SER A 190 14.00 22.04 -2.46
CA SER A 190 14.87 20.85 -2.51
C SER A 190 14.14 19.59 -2.02
N GLU A 191 13.32 19.68 -0.97
CA GLU A 191 12.54 18.56 -0.45
C GLU A 191 11.44 18.09 -1.42
N GLN A 192 10.94 18.95 -2.31
CA GLN A 192 9.96 18.54 -3.33
C GLN A 192 10.59 17.75 -4.49
N PHE A 193 11.90 17.88 -4.71
CA PHE A 193 12.61 17.19 -5.80
C PHE A 193 13.24 15.85 -5.39
N ILE A 194 13.23 15.50 -4.10
CA ILE A 194 13.76 14.23 -3.55
C ILE A 194 12.60 13.26 -3.29
#